data_AF-A0A948NER9-F1
#
_entry.id   AF-A0A948NER9-F1
#
_cell.length_a   1.000
_cell.length_b   1.000
_cell.length_c   1.000
_cell.angle_alpha   90.00
_cell.angle_beta   90.00
_cell.angle_gamma   90.00
#
_symmetry.space_group_name_H-M   'P 1'
#
loop_
_entity.id
_entity.type
_entity.pdbx_description
1 polymer ?
#
loop_
_entity_poly.entity_id
_entity_poly.type
_entity_poly.pdbx_seq_one_letter_code
_entity_poly.pdbx_strand_id
1 'polypeptide(L)'
;MKYLYCTTNALNKWLKTDLPRLPSAPGQQVGVNTVTSTREQMCWQLHIIENRYGSWHKTIIATEANSRFTLFIPVDLLMSVEELTQRLQMEWQWVLAETLRLSGIMPRSDIALLLSSLGEVTFEQQWVKNTDRSVNGHVSDAGLWATQTLADRRKDALSPDLALELAVYLNTQPKRVNKAKSKVVPVLALLDYCTSLIKPPSSELDITAGPTNQKNSECNVVYFKDFKK
;
A
#
# COMPACT_ATOMS: atom_id res chain seq x y z
N MET A 1 8.55 13.63 2.05
CA MET A 1 7.50 12.79 1.43
C MET A 1 6.20 13.02 2.19
N LYS A 2 5.05 12.59 1.68
CA LYS A 2 3.75 12.82 2.33
C LYS A 2 2.92 11.55 2.46
N TYR A 3 2.29 11.34 3.61
CA TYR A 3 1.15 10.44 3.73
C TYR A 3 -0.14 11.18 3.37
N LEU A 4 -0.91 10.64 2.44
CA LEU A 4 -2.27 11.08 2.16
C LEU A 4 -3.27 10.01 2.63
N TYR A 5 -3.88 10.25 3.79
CA TYR A 5 -4.90 9.39 4.37
C TYR A 5 -6.30 9.84 3.91
N CYS A 6 -6.93 9.02 3.08
CA CYS A 6 -8.26 9.25 2.53
C CYS A 6 -9.30 8.47 3.33
N THR A 7 -10.12 9.16 4.11
CA THR A 7 -11.19 8.53 4.88
C THR A 7 -12.49 8.50 4.08
N THR A 8 -13.14 7.35 4.08
CA THR A 8 -14.56 7.25 3.71
C THR A 8 -15.45 8.01 4.69
N ASN A 9 -16.69 8.32 4.28
CA ASN A 9 -17.67 8.96 5.16
C ASN A 9 -17.94 8.17 6.45
N ALA A 10 -17.90 6.83 6.40
CA ALA A 10 -18.12 5.98 7.56
C ALA A 10 -17.04 6.19 8.63
N LEU A 11 -15.77 6.16 8.23
CA LEU A 11 -14.66 6.38 9.15
C LEU A 11 -14.64 7.82 9.66
N ASN A 12 -14.88 8.81 8.80
CA ASN A 12 -14.93 10.21 9.21
C ASN A 12 -16.01 10.46 10.28
N LYS A 13 -17.19 9.86 10.12
CA LYS A 13 -18.27 9.90 11.12
C LYS A 13 -17.87 9.21 12.42
N TRP A 14 -17.23 8.04 12.34
CA TRP A 14 -16.79 7.31 13.52
C TRP A 14 -15.75 8.09 14.32
N LEU A 15 -14.75 8.67 13.65
CA LEU A 15 -13.72 9.53 14.24
C LEU A 15 -14.26 10.87 14.79
N LYS A 16 -15.55 11.17 14.60
CA LYS A 16 -16.21 12.42 15.02
C LYS A 16 -15.45 13.69 14.57
N THR A 17 -14.93 13.65 13.34
CA THR A 17 -14.14 14.76 12.76
C THR A 17 -14.78 15.26 11.48
N ASP A 18 -14.47 16.50 11.10
CA ASP A 18 -14.86 17.09 9.82
C ASP A 18 -13.64 17.32 8.94
N LEU A 19 -13.12 16.24 8.36
CA LEU A 19 -11.98 16.32 7.47
C LEU A 19 -12.34 17.08 6.18
N PRO A 20 -11.41 17.89 5.65
CA PRO A 20 -11.62 18.60 4.40
C PRO A 20 -11.86 17.61 3.27
N ARG A 21 -12.79 17.92 2.39
CA ARG A 21 -13.02 17.10 1.19
C ARG A 21 -11.89 17.35 0.19
N LEU A 22 -11.43 16.28 -0.45
CA LEU A 22 -10.50 16.44 -1.56
C LEU A 22 -11.23 17.17 -2.71
N PRO A 23 -10.70 18.31 -3.21
CA PRO A 23 -11.36 19.08 -4.25
C PRO A 23 -11.47 18.25 -5.54
N SER A 24 -12.46 18.55 -6.35
CA SER A 24 -12.72 17.87 -7.62
C SER A 24 -12.87 18.89 -8.73
N ALA A 25 -12.54 18.48 -9.96
CA ALA A 25 -12.75 19.32 -11.14
C ALA A 25 -14.26 19.64 -11.33
N PRO A 26 -14.60 20.75 -12.00
CA PRO A 26 -15.99 21.07 -12.33
C PRO A 26 -16.70 19.88 -13.00
N GLY A 27 -17.86 19.50 -12.48
CA GLY A 27 -18.65 18.34 -12.98
C GLY A 27 -18.28 16.99 -12.38
N GLN A 28 -17.25 16.90 -11.53
CA GLN A 28 -16.92 15.68 -10.78
C GLN A 28 -17.49 15.73 -9.36
N GLN A 29 -17.81 14.55 -8.81
CA GLN A 29 -18.34 14.42 -7.47
C GLN A 29 -17.24 14.68 -6.43
N VAL A 30 -17.41 15.75 -5.64
CA VAL A 30 -16.48 16.15 -4.58
C VAL A 30 -16.27 15.02 -3.57
N GLY A 31 -15.00 14.68 -3.32
CA GLY A 31 -14.61 13.59 -2.41
C GLY A 31 -14.77 12.20 -3.02
N VAL A 32 -14.81 12.08 -4.35
CA VAL A 32 -14.80 10.80 -5.08
C VAL A 32 -13.75 10.88 -6.20
N ASN A 33 -12.51 11.15 -5.82
CA ASN A 33 -11.38 11.24 -6.74
C ASN A 33 -10.50 9.99 -6.68
N THR A 34 -9.87 9.66 -7.80
CA THR A 34 -8.80 8.67 -7.83
C THR A 34 -7.57 9.23 -7.13
N VAL A 35 -6.92 8.42 -6.30
CA VAL A 35 -5.66 8.77 -5.63
C VAL A 35 -4.56 7.81 -6.09
N THR A 36 -3.33 8.29 -6.09
CA THR A 36 -2.19 7.52 -6.62
C THR A 36 -0.95 7.85 -5.83
N SER A 37 -0.27 6.83 -5.34
CA SER A 37 1.05 6.95 -4.73
C SER A 37 2.12 7.23 -5.78
N THR A 38 2.96 8.22 -5.49
CA THR A 38 4.11 8.65 -6.29
C THR A 38 5.36 8.65 -5.40
N ARG A 39 6.50 9.13 -5.89
CA ARG A 39 7.70 9.28 -5.05
C ARG A 39 7.52 10.32 -3.94
N GLU A 40 6.62 11.27 -4.15
CA GLU A 40 6.39 12.41 -3.25
C GLU A 40 5.25 12.13 -2.25
N GLN A 41 4.33 11.22 -2.59
CA GLN A 41 3.17 10.90 -1.75
C GLN A 41 2.85 9.40 -1.70
N MET A 42 2.51 8.90 -0.51
CA MET A 42 1.95 7.58 -0.29
C MET A 42 0.47 7.71 0.11
N CYS A 43 -0.41 7.20 -0.72
CA CYS A 43 -1.86 7.34 -0.58
C CYS A 43 -2.49 6.09 0.02
N TRP A 44 -3.30 6.27 1.04
CA TRP A 44 -4.03 5.21 1.72
C TRP A 44 -5.53 5.50 1.72
N GLN A 45 -6.35 4.51 1.42
CA GLN A 45 -7.80 4.57 1.63
C GLN A 45 -8.19 3.83 2.90
N LEU A 46 -8.97 4.51 3.75
CA LEU A 46 -9.36 4.02 5.05
C LEU A 46 -10.88 3.94 5.18
N HIS A 47 -11.33 2.81 5.67
CA HIS A 47 -12.73 2.53 5.96
C HIS A 47 -12.85 1.87 7.32
N ILE A 48 -14.04 1.94 7.91
CA ILE A 48 -14.36 1.23 9.13
C ILE A 48 -15.60 0.37 8.89
N ILE A 49 -15.56 -0.86 9.38
CA ILE A 49 -16.68 -1.79 9.36
C ILE A 49 -17.09 -2.16 10.77
N GLU A 50 -18.36 -2.49 10.95
CA GLU A 50 -18.80 -3.26 12.11
C GLU A 50 -18.47 -4.73 11.88
N ASN A 51 -17.92 -5.40 12.88
CA ASN A 51 -17.54 -6.82 12.76
C ASN A 51 -18.77 -7.74 12.62
N ARG A 52 -19.89 -7.31 13.20
CA ARG A 52 -21.25 -7.80 13.01
C ARG A 52 -22.21 -6.63 13.18
N TYR A 53 -23.42 -6.73 12.62
CA TYR A 53 -24.43 -5.68 12.80
C TYR A 53 -24.65 -5.35 14.28
N GLY A 54 -24.50 -4.08 14.64
CA GLY A 54 -24.67 -3.60 16.01
C GLY A 54 -23.55 -3.97 16.97
N SER A 55 -22.42 -4.51 16.46
CA SER A 55 -21.25 -4.81 17.28
C SER A 55 -20.60 -3.55 17.81
N TRP A 56 -20.14 -3.61 19.06
CA TRP A 56 -19.21 -2.63 19.62
C TRP A 56 -17.85 -2.74 18.93
N HIS A 57 -17.38 -3.97 18.69
CA HIS A 57 -16.14 -4.27 17.99
C HIS A 57 -16.21 -3.87 16.51
N LYS A 58 -15.24 -3.08 16.08
CA LYS A 58 -15.10 -2.59 14.72
C LYS A 58 -13.71 -2.90 14.21
N THR A 59 -13.56 -2.82 12.89
CA THR A 59 -12.26 -2.97 12.24
C THR A 59 -12.06 -1.83 11.26
N ILE A 60 -10.96 -1.10 11.42
CA ILE A 60 -10.49 -0.18 10.40
C ILE A 60 -9.70 -0.97 9.37
N ILE A 61 -9.99 -0.74 8.10
CA ILE A 61 -9.33 -1.34 6.96
C ILE A 61 -8.57 -0.22 6.26
N ALA A 62 -7.26 -0.36 6.15
CA ALA A 62 -6.42 0.56 5.39
C ALA A 62 -5.85 -0.16 4.17
N THR A 63 -5.98 0.44 2.99
CA THR A 63 -5.44 -0.11 1.74
C THR A 63 -4.66 0.94 0.99
N GLU A 64 -3.41 0.63 0.64
CA GLU A 64 -2.55 1.51 -0.15
C GLU A 64 -3.03 1.54 -1.62
N ALA A 65 -3.07 2.74 -2.21
CA ALA A 65 -3.77 3.01 -3.44
C ALA A 65 -3.26 2.23 -4.66
N ASN A 66 -1.95 2.03 -4.77
CA ASN A 66 -1.33 1.46 -5.97
C ASN A 66 -1.11 -0.05 -5.85
N SER A 67 -0.42 -0.48 -4.80
CA SER A 67 -0.09 -1.88 -4.49
C SER A 67 -1.32 -2.69 -4.07
N ARG A 68 -2.38 -2.02 -3.59
CA ARG A 68 -3.54 -2.67 -2.95
C ARG A 68 -3.14 -3.47 -1.70
N PHE A 69 -2.02 -3.12 -1.07
CA PHE A 69 -1.59 -3.68 0.20
C PHE A 69 -2.58 -3.27 1.28
N THR A 70 -3.11 -4.25 2.00
CA THR A 70 -4.22 -4.07 2.95
C THR A 70 -3.80 -4.51 4.34
N LEU A 71 -4.17 -3.72 5.35
CA LEU A 71 -4.02 -4.08 6.76
C LEU A 71 -5.33 -3.83 7.52
N PHE A 72 -5.45 -4.47 8.68
CA PHE A 72 -6.61 -4.40 9.56
C PHE A 72 -6.19 -3.89 10.93
N ILE A 73 -6.91 -2.90 11.44
CA ILE A 73 -6.72 -2.36 12.79
C ILE A 73 -8.01 -2.63 13.56
N PRO A 74 -8.06 -3.65 14.43
CA PRO A 74 -9.19 -3.88 15.32
C PRO A 74 -9.32 -2.71 16.30
N VAL A 75 -10.55 -2.22 16.50
CA VAL A 75 -10.82 -1.06 17.37
C VAL A 75 -12.11 -1.27 18.18
N ASP A 76 -12.00 -1.01 19.48
CA ASP A 76 -13.11 -1.10 20.43
C ASP A 76 -13.48 0.26 21.01
N LEU A 77 -12.52 1.20 21.00
CA LEU A 77 -12.67 2.55 21.51
C LEU A 77 -12.48 3.56 20.38
N LEU A 78 -13.16 4.68 20.52
CA LEU A 78 -12.97 5.82 19.64
C LEU A 78 -11.53 6.30 19.71
N MET A 79 -10.90 6.51 18.55
CA MET A 79 -9.57 7.11 18.44
C MET A 79 -9.67 8.50 17.82
N SER A 80 -8.75 9.37 18.24
CA SER A 80 -8.47 10.62 17.54
C SER A 80 -7.74 10.36 16.22
N VAL A 81 -7.74 11.38 15.35
CA VAL A 81 -6.97 11.34 14.09
C VAL A 81 -5.47 11.20 14.36
N GLU A 82 -4.97 11.80 15.43
CA GLU A 82 -3.56 11.74 15.82
C GLU A 82 -3.16 10.32 16.26
N GLU A 83 -3.94 9.69 17.15
CA GLU A 83 -3.69 8.30 17.58
C GLU A 83 -3.74 7.33 16.40
N LEU A 84 -4.72 7.49 15.51
CA LEU A 84 -4.80 6.67 14.31
C LEU A 84 -3.61 6.91 13.37
N THR A 85 -3.12 8.15 13.26
CA THR A 85 -1.93 8.49 12.46
C THR A 85 -0.70 7.74 12.96
N GLN A 86 -0.42 7.83 14.26
CA GLN A 86 0.71 7.13 14.89
C GLN A 86 0.59 5.62 14.72
N ARG A 87 -0.63 5.08 14.93
CA ARG A 87 -0.87 3.64 14.75
C ARG A 87 -0.59 3.20 13.32
N LEU A 88 -1.11 3.92 12.32
CA LEU A 88 -0.91 3.59 10.91
C LEU A 88 0.57 3.59 10.54
N GLN A 89 1.33 4.62 10.95
CA GLN A 89 2.75 4.76 10.63
C GLN A 89 3.58 3.55 11.07
N MET A 90 3.24 2.94 12.21
CA MET A 90 3.90 1.73 12.71
C MET A 90 3.35 0.47 12.06
N GLU A 91 2.02 0.35 11.98
CA GLU A 91 1.33 -0.87 11.56
C GLU A 91 1.66 -1.30 10.14
N TRP A 92 1.66 -0.38 9.18
CA TRP A 92 1.89 -0.79 7.79
C TRP A 92 3.31 -1.34 7.58
N GLN A 93 4.30 -0.77 8.29
CA GLN A 93 5.69 -1.23 8.23
C GLN A 93 5.83 -2.60 8.87
N TRP A 94 5.19 -2.79 10.03
CA TRP A 94 5.19 -4.08 10.73
C TRP A 94 4.50 -5.17 9.90
N VAL A 95 3.30 -4.91 9.36
CA VAL A 95 2.58 -5.88 8.51
C VAL A 95 3.38 -6.18 7.25
N LEU A 96 4.03 -5.20 6.62
CA LEU A 96 4.91 -5.42 5.48
C LEU A 96 6.07 -6.37 5.85
N ALA A 97 6.77 -6.08 6.94
CA ALA A 97 7.90 -6.88 7.42
C ALA A 97 7.48 -8.32 7.73
N GLU A 98 6.39 -8.51 8.46
CA GLU A 98 5.87 -9.83 8.78
C GLU A 98 5.38 -10.58 7.54
N THR A 99 4.75 -9.89 6.58
CA THR A 99 4.34 -10.51 5.31
C THR A 99 5.57 -10.98 4.52
N LEU A 100 6.61 -10.16 4.38
CA LEU A 100 7.85 -10.52 3.70
C LEU A 100 8.54 -11.72 4.37
N ARG A 101 8.57 -11.72 5.72
CA ARG A 101 9.16 -12.78 6.53
C ARG A 101 8.40 -14.10 6.41
N LEU A 102 7.08 -14.08 6.56
CA LEU A 102 6.23 -15.27 6.57
C LEU A 102 6.07 -15.91 5.19
N SER A 103 6.13 -15.10 4.14
CA SER A 103 6.09 -15.58 2.74
C SER A 103 7.45 -16.01 2.20
N GLY A 104 8.55 -15.80 2.95
CA GLY A 104 9.90 -16.14 2.52
C GLY A 104 10.42 -15.30 1.34
N ILE A 105 9.82 -14.14 1.09
CA ILE A 105 10.21 -13.23 -0.02
C ILE A 105 11.57 -12.59 0.26
N MET A 106 11.88 -12.30 1.53
CA MET A 106 13.08 -11.57 1.91
C MET A 106 13.67 -12.10 3.23
N PRO A 107 15.01 -12.26 3.34
CA PRO A 107 15.67 -12.60 4.60
C PRO A 107 15.46 -11.55 5.70
N ARG A 108 15.52 -11.97 6.97
CA ARG A 108 15.34 -11.07 8.12
C ARG A 108 16.34 -9.91 8.16
N SER A 109 17.59 -10.15 7.75
CA SER A 109 18.62 -9.11 7.64
C SER A 109 18.19 -8.00 6.68
N ASP A 110 17.67 -8.38 5.53
CA ASP A 110 17.34 -7.46 4.44
C ASP A 110 16.05 -6.70 4.79
N ILE A 111 15.11 -7.35 5.47
CA ILE A 111 13.92 -6.68 6.05
C ILE A 111 14.36 -5.61 7.06
N ALA A 112 15.33 -5.91 7.94
CA ALA A 112 15.83 -4.94 8.90
C ALA A 112 16.50 -3.75 8.22
N LEU A 113 17.30 -3.98 7.17
CA LEU A 113 17.91 -2.93 6.37
C LEU A 113 16.87 -2.07 5.64
N LEU A 114 15.83 -2.70 5.08
CA LEU A 114 14.72 -2.02 4.44
C LEU A 114 14.00 -1.09 5.42
N LEU A 115 13.63 -1.59 6.60
CA LEU A 115 12.94 -0.80 7.62
C LEU A 115 13.81 0.33 8.17
N SER A 116 15.11 0.08 8.38
CA SER A 116 16.05 1.12 8.80
C SER A 116 16.09 2.27 7.79
N SER A 117 16.16 1.94 6.50
CA SER A 117 16.21 2.93 5.43
C SER A 117 14.88 3.67 5.26
N LEU A 118 13.74 2.98 5.44
CA LEU A 118 12.43 3.62 5.44
C LEU A 118 12.25 4.58 6.62
N GLY A 119 12.85 4.28 7.77
CA GLY A 119 12.83 5.14 8.95
C GLY A 119 13.51 6.50 8.76
N GLU A 120 14.42 6.61 7.78
CA GLU A 120 15.07 7.87 7.40
C GLU A 120 14.18 8.75 6.50
N VAL A 121 13.10 8.21 5.95
CA VAL A 121 12.17 8.96 5.10
C VAL A 121 11.20 9.75 5.98
N THR A 122 11.30 11.08 5.92
CA THR A 122 10.34 11.96 6.60
C THR A 122 9.03 12.03 5.82
N PHE A 123 7.93 11.70 6.51
CA PHE A 123 6.58 11.82 5.99
C PHE A 123 5.80 12.91 6.70
N GLU A 124 5.33 13.91 5.95
CA GLU A 124 4.31 14.85 6.40
C GLU A 124 2.93 14.20 6.28
N GLN A 125 2.03 14.43 7.23
CA GLN A 125 0.73 13.77 7.26
C GLN A 125 -0.38 14.70 6.78
N GLN A 126 -1.21 14.23 5.86
CA GLN A 126 -2.44 14.90 5.47
C GLN A 126 -3.62 13.94 5.50
N TRP A 127 -4.72 14.43 6.07
CA TRP A 127 -6.01 13.74 6.11
C TRP A 127 -7.04 14.45 5.24
N VAL A 128 -7.78 13.68 4.46
CA VAL A 128 -8.89 14.19 3.64
C VAL A 128 -10.07 13.23 3.63
N LYS A 129 -11.26 13.77 3.42
CA LYS A 129 -12.44 12.98 3.08
C LYS A 129 -12.47 12.72 1.58
N ASN A 130 -12.22 11.47 1.18
CA ASN A 130 -12.24 11.03 -0.21
C ASN A 130 -12.56 9.54 -0.29
N THR A 131 -13.27 9.11 -1.35
CA THR A 131 -13.50 7.70 -1.66
C THR A 131 -13.09 7.43 -3.11
N ASP A 132 -11.90 6.87 -3.29
CA ASP A 132 -11.47 6.33 -4.58
C ASP A 132 -12.21 5.02 -4.84
N ARG A 133 -13.07 5.00 -5.86
CA ARG A 133 -13.87 3.82 -6.21
C ARG A 133 -13.01 2.63 -6.64
N SER A 134 -11.85 2.88 -7.25
CA SER A 134 -10.95 1.83 -7.72
C SER A 134 -10.29 1.09 -6.56
N VAL A 135 -10.03 1.77 -5.45
CA VAL A 135 -9.47 1.19 -4.22
C VAL A 135 -10.60 0.66 -3.32
N ASN A 136 -11.74 1.36 -3.28
CA ASN A 136 -12.86 1.00 -2.40
C ASN A 136 -13.37 -0.41 -2.65
N GLY A 137 -13.35 -0.89 -3.90
CA GLY A 137 -13.71 -2.28 -4.21
C GLY A 137 -12.87 -3.30 -3.42
N HIS A 138 -11.56 -3.08 -3.28
CA HIS A 138 -10.68 -3.95 -2.50
C HIS A 138 -10.86 -3.77 -0.99
N VAL A 139 -11.16 -2.54 -0.54
CA VAL A 139 -11.48 -2.28 0.86
C VAL A 139 -12.76 -3.01 1.27
N SER A 140 -13.79 -2.99 0.41
CA SER A 140 -15.04 -3.72 0.63
C SER A 140 -14.82 -5.24 0.62
N ASP A 141 -14.04 -5.77 -0.33
CA ASP A 141 -13.67 -7.19 -0.38
C ASP A 141 -12.92 -7.63 0.88
N ALA A 142 -11.93 -6.84 1.32
CA ALA A 142 -11.21 -7.08 2.58
C ALA A 142 -12.15 -7.06 3.81
N GLY A 143 -13.17 -6.21 3.80
CA GLY A 143 -14.19 -6.17 4.86
C GLY A 143 -15.05 -7.44 4.89
N LEU A 144 -15.39 -8.00 3.73
CA LEU A 144 -16.07 -9.29 3.63
C LEU A 144 -15.18 -10.40 4.21
N TRP A 145 -13.91 -10.45 3.83
CA TRP A 145 -12.95 -11.40 4.41
C TRP A 145 -12.84 -11.28 5.93
N ALA A 146 -12.78 -10.06 6.48
CA ALA A 146 -12.74 -9.85 7.92
C ALA A 146 -14.00 -10.40 8.62
N THR A 147 -15.18 -10.02 8.15
CA THR A 147 -16.46 -10.46 8.74
C THR A 147 -16.70 -11.97 8.59
N GLN A 148 -16.36 -12.57 7.45
CA GLN A 148 -16.45 -14.01 7.22
C GLN A 148 -15.49 -14.77 8.12
N THR A 149 -14.22 -14.33 8.23
CA THR A 149 -13.23 -14.95 9.11
C THR A 149 -13.70 -14.97 10.57
N LEU A 150 -14.32 -13.88 11.02
CA LEU A 150 -14.90 -13.78 12.36
C LEU A 150 -16.09 -14.74 12.55
N ALA A 151 -17.00 -14.80 11.57
CA ALA A 151 -18.13 -15.71 11.61
C ALA A 151 -17.68 -17.18 11.65
N ASP A 152 -16.75 -17.57 10.76
CA ASP A 152 -16.24 -18.93 10.65
C ASP A 152 -15.50 -19.38 11.91
N ARG A 153 -14.69 -18.48 12.49
CA ARG A 153 -13.95 -18.74 13.73
C ARG A 153 -14.77 -18.48 15.00
N ARG A 154 -16.06 -18.09 14.87
CA ARG A 154 -16.97 -17.73 15.98
C ARG A 154 -16.35 -16.71 16.94
N LYS A 155 -15.74 -15.66 16.40
CA LYS A 155 -15.12 -14.57 17.15
C LYS A 155 -15.89 -13.27 16.94
N ASP A 156 -15.95 -12.45 17.98
CA ASP A 156 -16.62 -11.14 17.93
C ASP A 156 -15.70 -10.01 17.44
N ALA A 157 -14.38 -10.21 17.55
CA ALA A 157 -13.36 -9.26 17.16
C ALA A 157 -12.11 -9.95 16.58
N LEU A 158 -11.42 -9.24 15.69
CA LEU A 158 -10.12 -9.66 15.21
C LEU A 158 -9.11 -9.46 16.34
N SER A 159 -8.42 -10.53 16.74
CA SER A 159 -7.19 -10.38 17.54
C SER A 159 -6.06 -9.83 16.66
N PRO A 160 -5.02 -9.21 17.25
CA PRO A 160 -3.85 -8.75 16.48
C PRO A 160 -3.26 -9.85 15.58
N ASP A 161 -3.13 -11.08 16.11
CA ASP A 161 -2.64 -12.23 15.34
C ASP A 161 -3.55 -12.59 14.17
N LEU A 162 -4.87 -12.57 14.36
CA LEU A 162 -5.83 -12.90 13.31
C LEU A 162 -5.89 -11.82 12.24
N ALA A 163 -5.76 -10.55 12.64
CA ALA A 163 -5.64 -9.42 11.73
C ALA A 163 -4.38 -9.54 10.87
N LEU A 164 -3.25 -9.94 11.47
CA LEU A 164 -2.00 -10.20 10.75
C LEU A 164 -2.13 -11.39 9.81
N GLU A 165 -2.61 -12.54 10.27
CA GLU A 165 -2.84 -13.75 9.45
C GLU A 165 -3.66 -13.40 8.20
N LEU A 166 -4.74 -12.65 8.38
CA LEU A 166 -5.62 -12.25 7.30
C LEU A 166 -4.93 -11.27 6.34
N ALA A 167 -4.21 -10.28 6.87
CA ALA A 167 -3.45 -9.33 6.06
C ALA A 167 -2.38 -10.05 5.21
N VAL A 168 -1.61 -10.95 5.82
CA VAL A 168 -0.57 -11.75 5.13
C VAL A 168 -1.19 -12.59 4.02
N TYR A 169 -2.31 -13.27 4.30
CA TYR A 169 -3.05 -14.02 3.29
C TYR A 169 -3.45 -13.11 2.12
N LEU A 170 -4.16 -12.00 2.37
CA LEU A 170 -4.65 -11.11 1.32
C LEU A 170 -3.53 -10.41 0.52
N ASN A 171 -2.41 -10.10 1.17
CA ASN A 171 -1.29 -9.38 0.54
C ASN A 171 -0.37 -10.29 -0.29
N THR A 172 -0.51 -11.61 -0.16
CA THR A 172 0.20 -12.59 -0.98
C THR A 172 -0.65 -13.11 -2.16
N GLN A 173 -1.95 -12.85 -2.17
CA GLN A 173 -2.82 -13.23 -3.28
C GLN A 173 -2.72 -12.23 -4.45
N PRO A 174 -2.66 -12.70 -5.72
CA PRO A 174 -2.72 -11.82 -6.88
C PRO A 174 -4.08 -11.10 -6.97
N LYS A 175 -4.06 -9.76 -6.91
CA LYS A 175 -5.25 -8.90 -7.06
C LYS A 175 -5.34 -8.38 -8.49
N ARG A 176 -6.54 -8.38 -9.07
CA ARG A 176 -6.80 -7.74 -10.36
C ARG A 176 -6.82 -6.22 -10.16
N VAL A 177 -6.00 -5.50 -10.91
CA VAL A 177 -5.97 -4.04 -10.93
C VAL A 177 -6.36 -3.60 -12.34
N ASN A 178 -7.22 -2.57 -12.44
CA ASN A 178 -7.91 -2.14 -13.66
C ASN A 178 -8.86 -3.21 -14.24
N LYS A 179 -9.66 -2.86 -15.25
CA LYS A 179 -10.64 -3.74 -15.91
C LYS A 179 -9.97 -4.92 -16.66
N ALA A 180 -9.45 -5.89 -15.89
CA ALA A 180 -9.09 -7.26 -16.24
C ALA A 180 -7.71 -7.59 -16.86
N LYS A 181 -6.81 -6.64 -17.17
CA LYS A 181 -5.55 -6.98 -17.87
C LYS A 181 -4.30 -7.17 -16.99
N SER A 182 -4.25 -6.58 -15.80
CA SER A 182 -3.07 -6.65 -14.91
C SER A 182 -3.41 -7.30 -13.58
N LYS A 183 -2.54 -8.19 -13.11
CA LYS A 183 -2.56 -8.72 -11.75
C LYS A 183 -1.36 -8.16 -11.00
N VAL A 184 -1.57 -7.79 -9.75
CA VAL A 184 -0.54 -7.29 -8.84
C VAL A 184 -0.57 -8.14 -7.58
N VAL A 185 0.59 -8.58 -7.11
CA VAL A 185 0.73 -9.19 -5.78
C VAL A 185 1.06 -8.05 -4.81
N PRO A 186 0.17 -7.73 -3.85
CA PRO A 186 0.30 -6.50 -3.07
C PRO A 186 1.61 -6.32 -2.32
N VAL A 187 2.10 -7.38 -1.66
CA VAL A 187 3.38 -7.31 -0.93
C VAL A 187 4.56 -7.00 -1.85
N LEU A 188 4.59 -7.58 -3.05
CA LEU A 188 5.66 -7.34 -4.02
C LEU A 188 5.59 -5.92 -4.57
N ALA A 189 4.39 -5.44 -4.93
CA ALA A 189 4.23 -4.08 -5.42
C ALA A 189 4.54 -3.02 -4.36
N LEU A 190 4.19 -3.26 -3.10
CA LEU A 190 4.55 -2.35 -2.02
C LEU A 190 6.06 -2.38 -1.75
N LEU A 191 6.69 -3.55 -1.80
CA LEU A 191 8.14 -3.69 -1.68
C LEU A 191 8.87 -2.94 -2.80
N ASP A 192 8.43 -3.08 -4.04
CA ASP A 192 8.99 -2.37 -5.20
C ASP A 192 8.86 -0.86 -5.01
N TYR A 193 7.69 -0.40 -4.55
CA TYR A 193 7.46 1.00 -4.21
C TYR A 193 8.41 1.50 -3.13
N CYS A 194 8.49 0.82 -1.97
CA CYS A 194 9.41 1.17 -0.89
C CYS A 194 10.88 1.20 -1.35
N THR A 195 11.29 0.23 -2.16
CA THR A 195 12.64 0.18 -2.73
C THR A 195 12.92 1.38 -3.64
N SER A 196 11.91 1.84 -4.38
CA SER A 196 12.03 3.03 -5.24
C SER A 196 12.11 4.34 -4.47
N LEU A 197 11.64 4.39 -3.22
CA LEU A 197 11.73 5.57 -2.35
C LEU A 197 13.12 5.73 -1.73
N ILE A 198 13.77 4.61 -1.41
CA ILE A 198 15.08 4.59 -0.74
C ILE A 198 16.23 4.80 -1.73
N LYS A 199 16.04 4.39 -3.00
CA LYS A 199 17.04 4.64 -4.05
C LYS A 199 17.09 6.14 -4.37
N PRO A 200 18.27 6.79 -4.35
CA PRO A 200 18.38 8.14 -4.86
C PRO A 200 17.93 8.18 -6.33
N PRO A 201 17.33 9.29 -6.82
CA PRO A 201 17.12 9.44 -8.24
C PRO A 201 18.48 9.33 -8.91
N SER A 202 18.70 8.23 -9.63
CA SER A 202 19.84 8.12 -10.53
C SER A 202 19.82 9.37 -11.39
N SER A 203 20.89 10.17 -11.31
CA SER A 203 21.13 11.24 -12.27
C SER A 203 20.93 10.64 -13.65
N GLU A 204 19.90 11.10 -14.35
CA GLU A 204 19.88 11.03 -15.80
C GLU A 204 21.10 11.83 -16.25
N LEU A 205 22.24 11.13 -16.38
CA LEU A 205 23.31 11.62 -17.22
C LEU A 205 22.72 11.65 -18.62
N ASP A 206 22.41 12.87 -19.06
CA ASP A 206 22.27 13.27 -20.45
C ASP A 206 23.31 12.51 -21.30
N ILE A 207 22.88 11.42 -21.95
CA ILE A 207 23.54 10.94 -23.16
C ILE A 207 22.88 11.68 -24.32
N THR A 208 23.04 13.01 -24.33
CA THR A 208 22.99 13.80 -25.56
C THR A 208 24.41 13.89 -26.11
N ALA A 209 24.96 12.76 -26.53
CA ALA A 209 26.12 12.72 -27.40
C ALA A 209 25.67 12.14 -28.74
N GLY A 210 25.56 13.02 -29.75
CA GLY A 210 25.29 12.63 -31.13
C GLY A 210 26.32 11.63 -31.66
N PRO A 211 26.01 10.91 -32.75
CA PRO A 211 26.88 9.86 -33.25
C PRO A 211 28.11 10.50 -33.90
N THR A 212 29.20 10.59 -33.15
CA THR A 212 30.52 10.80 -33.75
C THR A 212 31.18 9.44 -33.86
N ASN A 213 31.14 8.89 -35.08
CA ASN A 213 31.86 7.68 -35.46
C ASN A 213 33.35 7.83 -35.14
N GLN A 214 33.83 7.16 -34.09
CA GLN A 214 35.23 6.76 -34.01
C GLN A 214 35.31 5.29 -33.60
N LYS A 215 35.83 4.51 -34.56
CA LYS A 215 36.31 3.14 -34.41
C LYS A 215 37.39 3.06 -33.33
N ASN A 216 37.31 2.04 -32.50
CA ASN A 216 38.41 1.17 -32.02
C ASN A 216 37.77 0.10 -31.10
N SER A 217 37.59 -1.16 -31.51
CA SER A 217 38.55 -2.28 -31.32
C SER A 217 39.22 -2.22 -29.93
N GLU A 218 38.95 -3.09 -28.96
CA GLU A 218 39.05 -4.56 -29.02
C GLU A 218 38.04 -5.20 -28.04
N CYS A 219 37.23 -6.14 -28.51
CA CYS A 219 36.37 -6.97 -27.67
C CYS A 219 36.76 -8.43 -27.92
N ASN A 220 37.39 -9.07 -26.93
CA ASN A 220 37.82 -10.48 -26.96
C ASN A 220 36.63 -11.44 -26.77
N VAL A 221 35.61 -11.32 -27.62
CA VAL A 221 34.45 -12.22 -27.61
C VAL A 221 34.23 -12.76 -29.01
N VAL A 222 34.68 -14.00 -29.24
CA VAL A 222 34.36 -14.76 -30.45
C VAL A 222 32.99 -15.41 -30.26
N TYR A 223 32.04 -15.12 -31.15
CA TYR A 223 30.72 -15.72 -31.09
C TYR A 223 30.69 -17.05 -31.86
N PHE A 224 30.13 -18.08 -31.22
CA PHE A 224 30.04 -19.44 -31.74
C PHE A 224 29.25 -19.58 -33.07
N LYS A 225 28.56 -18.53 -33.51
CA LYS A 225 27.80 -18.49 -34.78
C LYS A 225 28.70 -18.31 -36.01
N ASP A 226 29.96 -17.89 -35.81
CA ASP A 226 30.90 -17.60 -36.90
C ASP A 226 31.70 -18.84 -37.35
N PHE A 227 31.44 -20.01 -36.76
CA PHE A 227 31.96 -21.30 -37.22
C PHE A 227 30.85 -22.15 -37.84
N LYS A 228 30.71 -22.10 -39.16
CA LYS A 228 30.16 -23.20 -39.96
C LYS A 228 31.05 -23.43 -41.20
N LYS A 229 31.41 -24.70 -41.40
CA LYS A 229 32.20 -25.22 -42.52
C LYS A 229 31.54 -24.97 -43.87
#